data_AF-A0A315CLJ6-F1
#
_entry.id   AF-A0A315CLJ6-F1
#
_cell.length_a   1.000
_cell.length_b   1.000
_cell.length_c   1.000
_cell.angle_alpha   90.00
_cell.angle_beta   90.00
_cell.angle_gamma   90.00
#
_symmetry.space_group_name_H-M   'P 1'
#
loop_
_entity.id
_entity.type
_entity.pdbx_description
1 polymer ?
#
loop_
_entity_poly.entity_id
_entity_poly.type
_entity_poly.pdbx_seq_one_letter_code
_entity_poly.pdbx_strand_id
1 'polypeptide(L)'
;MTNKFFYKGLPPEDRTFGQHPEQAARLARGTLYEAWFDTLQSSPWYQEMERTGEFKSDEAKKNWLDFGNLQKTNFEQWWNEKGFQIFAEKVPYTEIQNISIKVEHGDDDNLPPMLKLEIPLNLDPKLLKLQFEKILREHENYVDRFDRWRFSTAPVHQSGETKITYASISRWLKVYSDWTRSKALRPKLAMWEFALEHKLCPELSRQYGGGVIVPPPERRTLTNSVSDPLKLARRLMANATEGVFPSTDDHPWVIDHEKNSATGEDMFFNRPN
;
A
#
# COMPACT_ATOMS: atom_id res chain seq x y z
N MET A 1 -26.10 24.90 27.36
CA MET A 1 -25.01 24.15 26.72
C MET A 1 -23.89 24.03 27.74
N THR A 2 -23.77 22.89 28.41
CA THR A 2 -22.74 22.67 29.45
C THR A 2 -21.41 22.38 28.77
N ASN A 3 -20.40 23.20 29.06
CA ASN A 3 -19.04 23.02 28.54
C ASN A 3 -18.51 21.63 28.96
N LYS A 4 -17.93 20.91 28.01
CA LYS A 4 -17.26 19.64 28.23
C LYS A 4 -15.76 19.89 28.45
N PHE A 5 -15.17 19.19 29.40
CA PHE A 5 -13.77 19.38 29.81
C PHE A 5 -12.94 18.11 29.61
N PHE A 6 -11.65 18.26 29.37
CA PHE A 6 -10.73 17.15 29.11
C PHE A 6 -9.67 17.08 30.20
N TYR A 7 -9.31 15.87 30.61
CA TYR A 7 -8.47 15.62 31.80
C TYR A 7 -7.40 14.57 31.51
N LYS A 8 -6.11 14.95 31.55
CA LYS A 8 -4.97 14.06 31.24
C LYS A 8 -4.76 12.89 32.22
N GLY A 9 -5.36 12.91 33.41
CA GLY A 9 -5.17 11.91 34.46
C GLY A 9 -6.16 10.74 34.42
N LEU A 10 -7.22 10.83 33.61
CA LEU A 10 -8.25 9.78 33.51
C LEU A 10 -7.77 8.58 32.68
N PRO A 11 -8.45 7.43 32.65
CA PRO A 11 -8.11 6.33 31.74
C PRO A 11 -8.21 6.73 30.25
N PRO A 12 -7.43 6.12 29.33
CA PRO A 12 -7.40 6.49 27.90
C PRO A 12 -8.79 6.57 27.23
N GLU A 13 -9.68 5.63 27.57
CA GLU A 13 -11.07 5.56 27.13
C GLU A 13 -11.88 6.82 27.48
N ASP A 14 -11.60 7.44 28.62
CA ASP A 14 -12.30 8.61 29.14
C ASP A 14 -11.61 9.94 28.80
N ARG A 15 -10.35 9.91 28.32
CA ARG A 15 -9.60 11.09 27.85
C ARG A 15 -10.06 11.60 26.49
N THR A 16 -10.66 10.72 25.69
CA THR A 16 -10.96 11.00 24.27
C THR A 16 -12.19 11.87 24.10
N PHE A 17 -13.14 11.81 25.04
CA PHE A 17 -14.36 12.59 25.00
C PHE A 17 -14.41 13.57 26.16
N GLY A 18 -14.82 14.81 25.86
CA GLY A 18 -14.99 15.82 26.90
C GLY A 18 -16.09 15.42 27.88
N GLN A 19 -15.80 15.53 29.17
CA GLN A 19 -16.69 15.12 30.26
C GLN A 19 -17.45 16.32 30.83
N HIS A 20 -18.68 16.10 31.27
CA HIS A 20 -19.36 17.07 32.13
C HIS A 20 -18.74 17.08 33.53
N PRO A 21 -18.72 18.21 34.25
CA PRO A 21 -18.07 18.31 35.57
C PRO A 21 -18.47 17.22 36.57
N GLU A 22 -19.78 16.92 36.66
CA GLU A 22 -20.31 15.88 37.56
C GLU A 22 -19.85 14.46 37.18
N GLN A 23 -19.76 14.17 35.88
CA GLN A 23 -19.25 12.89 35.38
C GLN A 23 -17.74 12.79 35.61
N ALA A 24 -17.02 13.88 35.35
CA ALA A 24 -15.59 13.98 35.60
C ALA A 24 -15.25 13.78 37.08
N ALA A 25 -16.08 14.27 38.01
CA ALA A 25 -15.88 14.07 39.45
C ALA A 25 -15.86 12.57 39.80
N ARG A 26 -16.77 11.78 39.21
CA ARG A 26 -16.84 10.33 39.44
C ARG A 26 -15.63 9.62 38.86
N LEU A 27 -15.19 10.01 37.67
CA LEU A 27 -14.02 9.43 36.99
C LEU A 27 -12.70 9.81 37.65
N ALA A 28 -12.63 11.01 38.25
CA ALA A 28 -11.44 11.50 38.93
C ALA A 28 -11.22 10.86 40.31
N ARG A 29 -12.26 10.25 40.90
CA ARG A 29 -12.11 9.44 42.12
C ARG A 29 -11.22 8.21 41.88
N GLY A 30 -10.40 7.90 42.87
CA GLY A 30 -9.41 6.81 42.81
C GLY A 30 -8.23 7.08 41.87
N THR A 31 -8.11 8.29 41.33
CA THR A 31 -7.01 8.67 40.44
C THR A 31 -6.01 9.59 41.15
N LEU A 32 -4.97 10.02 40.44
CA LEU A 32 -4.00 11.00 40.94
C LEU A 32 -4.63 12.35 41.30
N TYR A 33 -5.82 12.66 40.77
CA TYR A 33 -6.54 13.88 41.12
C TYR A 33 -7.01 13.88 42.58
N GLU A 34 -7.68 12.81 43.01
CA GLU A 34 -8.12 12.64 44.40
C GLU A 34 -6.92 12.48 45.33
N ALA A 35 -5.90 11.73 44.89
CA ALA A 35 -4.66 11.60 45.66
C ALA A 35 -3.97 12.97 45.90
N TRP A 36 -3.96 13.88 44.92
CA TRP A 36 -3.41 15.22 45.10
C TRP A 36 -4.27 16.03 46.10
N PHE A 37 -5.59 15.99 45.97
CA PHE A 37 -6.49 16.61 46.94
C PHE A 37 -6.25 16.11 48.37
N ASP A 38 -6.24 14.79 48.57
CA ASP A 38 -6.04 14.16 49.89
C ASP A 38 -4.66 14.50 50.47
N THR A 39 -3.65 14.54 49.62
CA THR A 39 -2.28 14.92 50.01
C THR A 39 -2.23 16.37 50.51
N LEU A 40 -2.86 17.31 49.81
CA LEU A 40 -2.91 18.71 50.25
C LEU A 40 -3.78 18.89 51.48
N GLN A 41 -4.92 18.19 51.57
CA GLN A 41 -5.80 18.24 52.73
C GLN A 41 -5.10 17.72 54.00
N SER A 42 -4.29 16.67 53.86
CA SER A 42 -3.51 16.07 54.96
C SER A 42 -2.18 16.75 55.24
N SER A 43 -1.74 17.66 54.36
CA SER A 43 -0.43 18.31 54.45
C SER A 43 -0.38 19.33 55.60
N PRO A 44 0.50 19.15 56.61
CA PRO A 44 0.64 20.13 57.69
C PRO A 44 1.12 21.49 57.17
N TRP A 45 1.88 21.51 56.08
CA TRP A 45 2.34 22.74 55.46
C TRP A 45 1.22 23.50 54.76
N TYR A 46 0.28 22.80 54.13
CA TYR A 46 -0.87 23.43 53.48
C TYR A 46 -1.86 24.00 54.51
N GLN A 47 -2.06 23.26 55.62
CA GLN A 47 -2.86 23.73 56.75
C GLN A 47 -2.26 24.96 57.44
N GLU A 48 -0.93 24.99 57.58
CA GLU A 48 -0.21 26.14 58.12
C GLU A 48 -0.45 27.40 57.27
N MET A 49 -0.34 27.30 55.95
CA MET A 49 -0.59 28.40 55.02
C MET A 49 -1.99 28.99 55.16
N GLU A 50 -3.02 28.15 55.32
CA GLU A 50 -4.40 28.59 55.58
C GLU A 50 -4.53 29.34 56.91
N ARG A 51 -3.88 28.84 57.96
CA ARG A 51 -4.00 29.39 59.32
C ARG A 51 -3.26 30.72 59.48
N THR A 52 -2.08 30.86 58.88
CA THR A 52 -1.20 32.03 59.08
C THR A 52 -1.29 33.03 57.94
N GLY A 53 -1.70 32.61 56.74
CA GLY A 53 -1.56 33.41 55.51
C GLY A 53 -0.12 33.56 55.03
N GLU A 54 0.84 32.84 55.64
CA GLU A 54 2.25 32.87 55.27
C GLU A 54 2.59 31.71 54.33
N PHE A 55 3.26 32.02 53.22
CA PHE A 55 3.61 31.05 52.20
C PHE A 55 5.12 30.83 52.17
N LYS A 56 5.54 29.56 52.11
CA LYS A 56 6.97 29.19 52.08
C LYS A 56 7.64 29.46 50.74
N SER A 57 6.86 29.60 49.67
CA SER A 57 7.32 29.99 48.34
C SER A 57 6.17 30.58 47.51
N ASP A 58 6.51 31.23 46.39
CA ASP A 58 5.52 31.75 45.44
C ASP A 58 4.71 30.63 44.78
N GLU A 59 5.32 29.46 44.55
CA GLU A 59 4.63 28.28 44.03
C GLU A 59 3.61 27.74 45.03
N ALA A 60 3.96 27.72 46.33
CA ALA A 60 3.03 27.32 47.37
C ALA A 60 1.83 28.28 47.46
N LYS A 61 2.09 29.60 47.34
CA LYS A 61 1.05 30.63 47.27
C LYS A 61 0.14 30.42 46.05
N LYS A 62 0.73 30.20 44.87
CA LYS A 62 -0.03 29.95 43.64
C LYS A 62 -0.89 28.68 43.78
N ASN A 63 -0.30 27.60 44.28
CA ASN A 63 -1.01 26.34 44.48
C ASN A 63 -2.18 26.49 45.47
N TRP A 64 -2.00 27.22 46.56
CA TRP A 64 -3.09 27.54 47.49
C TRP A 64 -4.16 28.42 46.84
N LEU A 65 -3.79 29.42 46.02
CA LEU A 65 -4.74 30.24 45.28
C LEU A 65 -5.54 29.42 44.26
N ASP A 66 -4.92 28.42 43.63
CA ASP A 66 -5.57 27.52 42.68
C ASP A 66 -6.51 26.53 43.39
N PHE A 67 -6.06 25.85 44.45
CA PHE A 67 -6.84 24.81 45.15
C PHE A 67 -7.84 25.36 46.18
N GLY A 68 -7.50 26.45 46.87
CA GLY A 68 -8.31 27.05 47.93
C GLY A 68 -8.26 26.30 49.27
N ASN A 69 -9.19 26.60 50.16
CA ASN A 69 -9.28 25.94 51.46
C ASN A 69 -9.92 24.55 51.33
N LEU A 70 -9.13 23.51 51.61
CA LEU A 70 -9.54 22.11 51.48
C LEU A 70 -10.05 21.49 52.80
N GLN A 71 -9.98 22.19 53.94
CA GLN A 71 -10.27 21.62 55.27
C GLN A 71 -11.78 21.45 55.55
N LYS A 72 -12.64 22.14 54.80
CA LYS A 72 -14.10 22.17 55.04
C LYS A 72 -14.90 21.61 53.87
N THR A 73 -14.26 20.80 53.03
CA THR A 73 -14.86 20.24 51.82
C THR A 73 -14.39 18.80 51.65
N ASN A 74 -15.11 18.03 50.84
CA ASN A 74 -14.67 16.73 50.36
C ASN A 74 -14.29 16.82 48.87
N PHE A 75 -13.64 15.78 48.35
CA PHE A 75 -13.16 15.78 46.97
C PHE A 75 -14.26 16.10 45.96
N GLU A 76 -15.46 15.53 46.11
CA GLU A 76 -16.56 15.72 45.16
C GLU A 76 -17.11 17.16 45.18
N GLN A 77 -17.27 17.75 46.36
CA GLN A 77 -17.67 19.15 46.51
C GLN A 77 -16.62 20.08 45.92
N TRP A 78 -15.35 19.90 46.31
CA TRP A 78 -14.24 20.68 45.79
C TRP A 78 -14.06 20.55 44.28
N TRP A 79 -14.21 19.34 43.73
CA TRP A 79 -14.08 19.08 42.31
C TRP A 79 -15.11 19.87 41.52
N ASN A 80 -16.38 19.85 41.94
CA ASN A 80 -17.47 20.53 41.25
C ASN A 80 -17.40 22.06 41.36
N GLU A 81 -16.76 22.60 42.39
CA GLU A 81 -16.56 24.04 42.55
C GLU A 81 -15.35 24.56 41.79
N LYS A 82 -14.21 23.86 41.88
CA LYS A 82 -12.91 24.40 41.43
C LYS A 82 -12.02 23.36 40.77
N GLY A 83 -11.99 22.13 41.29
CA GLY A 83 -11.10 21.06 40.80
C GLY A 83 -11.24 20.77 39.31
N PHE A 84 -12.48 20.80 38.79
CA PHE A 84 -12.76 20.56 37.38
C PHE A 84 -12.14 21.60 36.44
N GLN A 85 -11.88 22.82 36.91
CA GLN A 85 -11.30 23.91 36.10
C GLN A 85 -9.77 23.90 36.13
N ILE A 86 -9.18 23.66 37.31
CA ILE A 86 -7.72 23.71 37.47
C ILE A 86 -7.01 22.60 36.69
N PHE A 87 -7.69 21.45 36.53
CA PHE A 87 -7.15 20.29 35.83
C PHE A 87 -7.67 20.14 34.40
N ALA A 88 -8.62 20.97 33.98
CA ALA A 88 -9.11 20.94 32.61
C ALA A 88 -8.02 21.41 31.65
N GLU A 89 -7.86 20.69 30.56
CA GLU A 89 -7.03 21.15 29.45
C GLU A 89 -7.60 22.45 28.87
N LYS A 90 -6.74 23.47 28.73
CA LYS A 90 -7.11 24.78 28.16
C LYS A 90 -7.50 24.68 26.68
N VAL A 91 -6.89 23.74 25.98
CA VAL A 91 -7.22 23.38 24.61
C VAL A 91 -7.88 22.01 24.67
N PRO A 92 -9.16 21.87 24.33
CA PRO A 92 -9.82 20.57 24.31
C PRO A 92 -9.06 19.63 23.37
N TYR A 93 -9.06 18.33 23.65
CA TYR A 93 -8.71 17.36 22.61
C TYR A 93 -9.82 17.45 21.56
N THR A 94 -9.58 18.26 20.53
CA THR A 94 -10.58 18.56 19.51
C THR A 94 -10.96 17.26 18.82
N GLU A 95 -12.25 16.92 18.85
CA GLU A 95 -12.82 15.98 17.88
C GLU A 95 -12.44 16.49 16.49
N ILE A 96 -11.83 15.61 15.70
CA ILE A 96 -11.26 15.92 14.40
C ILE A 96 -12.20 16.79 13.58
N GLN A 97 -11.86 18.08 13.47
CA GLN A 97 -12.50 18.96 12.52
C GLN A 97 -11.82 18.72 11.19
N ASN A 98 -12.59 18.12 10.28
CA ASN A 98 -12.39 18.07 8.83
C ASN A 98 -10.93 18.19 8.42
N ILE A 99 -10.27 17.04 8.30
CA ILE A 99 -9.00 16.97 7.58
C ILE A 99 -9.25 17.62 6.22
N SER A 100 -8.60 18.74 5.97
CA SER A 100 -8.72 19.46 4.71
C SER A 100 -8.11 18.57 3.64
N ILE A 101 -8.96 17.98 2.82
CA ILE A 101 -8.55 17.14 1.71
C ILE A 101 -8.42 18.04 0.49
N LYS A 102 -7.21 18.12 -0.06
CA LYS A 102 -6.97 18.71 -1.38
C LYS A 102 -6.40 17.64 -2.29
N VAL A 103 -7.06 17.44 -3.42
CA VAL A 103 -6.51 16.69 -4.55
C VAL A 103 -5.82 17.70 -5.44
N GLU A 104 -4.50 17.64 -5.48
CA GLU A 104 -3.73 18.39 -6.45
C GLU A 104 -3.45 17.51 -7.66
N HIS A 105 -3.76 18.04 -8.84
CA HIS A 105 -3.26 17.54 -10.11
C HIS A 105 -1.97 18.33 -10.33
N GLY A 106 -0.82 17.65 -10.45
CA GLY A 106 0.44 18.35 -10.70
C GLY A 106 0.36 19.12 -12.03
N ASP A 107 1.17 20.18 -12.18
CA ASP A 107 1.31 20.91 -13.45
C ASP A 107 1.91 20.04 -14.58
N ASP A 108 2.41 18.86 -14.23
CA ASP A 108 2.93 17.83 -15.13
C ASP A 108 1.94 16.67 -15.22
N ASP A 109 1.36 16.47 -16.41
CA ASP A 109 0.41 15.39 -16.72
C ASP A 109 0.99 13.98 -16.44
N ASN A 110 2.30 13.85 -16.25
CA ASN A 110 2.95 12.59 -15.89
C ASN A 110 2.91 12.25 -14.40
N LEU A 111 2.48 13.14 -13.51
CA LEU A 111 2.47 12.86 -12.08
C LEU A 111 1.09 12.37 -11.62
N PRO A 112 1.02 11.27 -10.83
CA PRO A 112 -0.24 10.81 -10.29
C PRO A 112 -0.84 11.85 -9.33
N PRO A 113 -2.17 11.95 -9.24
CA PRO A 113 -2.82 12.90 -8.35
C PRO A 113 -2.42 12.64 -6.90
N MET A 114 -2.12 13.71 -6.17
CA MET A 114 -1.67 13.62 -4.77
C MET A 114 -2.79 14.04 -3.82
N LEU A 115 -2.99 13.21 -2.78
CA LEU A 115 -3.85 13.53 -1.65
C LEU A 115 -3.01 14.21 -0.56
N LYS A 116 -3.24 15.50 -0.31
CA LYS A 116 -2.62 16.21 0.81
C LYS A 116 -3.57 16.24 2.01
N LEU A 117 -3.02 15.94 3.19
CA LEU A 117 -3.75 15.93 4.46
C LEU A 117 -3.01 16.80 5.47
N GLU A 118 -3.73 17.74 6.08
CA GLU A 118 -3.24 18.52 7.21
C GLU A 118 -3.68 17.84 8.51
N ILE A 119 -2.71 17.42 9.34
CA ILE A 119 -2.96 16.62 10.55
C ILE A 119 -2.57 17.43 11.80
N PRO A 120 -3.52 17.74 12.70
CA PRO A 120 -3.20 18.29 14.01
C PRO A 120 -2.36 17.33 14.86
N LEU A 121 -1.26 17.82 15.45
CA LEU A 121 -0.32 17.00 16.25
C LEU A 121 -0.85 16.58 17.63
N ASN A 122 -2.01 17.10 18.04
CA ASN A 122 -2.68 16.77 19.29
C ASN A 122 -3.61 15.55 19.19
N LEU A 123 -3.55 14.79 18.09
CA LEU A 123 -4.43 13.64 17.83
C LEU A 123 -3.81 12.31 18.28
N ASP A 124 -4.66 11.43 18.81
CA ASP A 124 -4.28 10.06 19.14
C ASP A 124 -3.95 9.27 17.84
N PRO A 125 -2.78 8.63 17.75
CA PRO A 125 -2.38 7.88 16.55
C PRO A 125 -3.37 6.79 16.10
N LYS A 126 -4.12 6.18 17.02
CA LYS A 126 -5.11 5.14 16.70
C LYS A 126 -6.33 5.75 15.99
N LEU A 127 -6.80 6.91 16.46
CA LEU A 127 -7.92 7.61 15.83
C LEU A 127 -7.54 8.12 14.44
N LEU A 128 -6.31 8.63 14.28
CA LEU A 128 -5.76 9.03 12.98
C LEU A 128 -5.83 7.89 11.96
N LYS A 129 -5.44 6.67 12.34
CA LYS A 129 -5.47 5.52 11.45
C LYS A 129 -6.90 5.18 11.00
N LEU A 130 -7.85 5.10 11.93
CA LEU A 130 -9.25 4.79 11.63
C LEU A 130 -9.88 5.83 10.70
N GLN A 131 -9.57 7.09 10.92
CA GLN A 131 -10.08 8.18 10.08
C GLN A 131 -9.42 8.25 8.72
N PHE A 132 -8.12 8.02 8.65
CA PHE A 132 -7.41 7.93 7.38
C PHE A 132 -8.01 6.81 6.51
N GLU A 133 -8.23 5.62 7.08
CA GLU A 133 -8.89 4.54 6.34
C GLU A 133 -10.31 4.89 5.88
N LYS A 134 -11.07 5.65 6.68
CA LYS A 134 -12.40 6.14 6.28
C LYS A 134 -12.31 7.13 5.12
N ILE A 135 -11.40 8.10 5.19
CA ILE A 135 -11.14 9.08 4.14
C ILE A 135 -10.74 8.38 2.84
N LEU A 136 -9.84 7.39 2.92
CA LEU A 136 -9.44 6.60 1.75
C LEU A 136 -10.64 5.87 1.13
N ARG A 137 -11.54 5.29 1.94
CA ARG A 137 -12.75 4.60 1.43
C ARG A 137 -13.77 5.55 0.80
N GLU A 138 -13.88 6.78 1.29
CA GLU A 138 -14.81 7.77 0.75
C GLU A 138 -14.30 8.45 -0.53
N HIS A 139 -12.99 8.35 -0.80
CA HIS A 139 -12.39 8.96 -1.97
C HIS A 139 -12.55 8.06 -3.21
N GLU A 140 -13.36 8.50 -4.19
CA GLU A 140 -13.69 7.73 -5.41
C GLU A 140 -12.46 7.16 -6.14
N ASN A 141 -11.36 7.93 -6.19
CA ASN A 141 -10.10 7.52 -6.82
C ASN A 141 -9.35 6.36 -6.12
N TYR A 142 -9.67 6.05 -4.86
CA TYR A 142 -9.00 4.99 -4.10
C TYR A 142 -9.85 3.71 -4.05
N VAL A 143 -11.13 3.79 -4.40
CA VAL A 143 -12.05 2.66 -4.42
C VAL A 143 -11.88 1.89 -5.74
N ASP A 144 -11.02 0.88 -5.67
CA ASP A 144 -11.08 -0.38 -6.41
C ASP A 144 -10.46 -0.48 -7.81
N ARG A 145 -9.89 0.56 -8.43
CA ARG A 145 -9.15 0.41 -9.71
C ARG A 145 -7.99 1.39 -9.90
N PHE A 146 -7.06 1.46 -8.96
CA PHE A 146 -5.76 2.09 -9.26
C PHE A 146 -4.98 1.17 -10.21
N ASP A 147 -5.15 1.39 -11.52
CA ASP A 147 -4.36 0.69 -12.53
C ASP A 147 -2.93 1.24 -12.53
N ARG A 148 -2.06 0.60 -11.76
CA ARG A 148 -0.63 0.93 -11.65
C ARG A 148 0.08 1.02 -13.00
N TRP A 149 -0.44 0.35 -14.04
CA TRP A 149 0.14 0.36 -15.38
C TRP A 149 -0.23 1.63 -16.13
N ARG A 150 -1.47 2.12 -15.95
CA ARG A 150 -1.94 3.38 -16.55
C ARG A 150 -1.27 4.61 -15.94
N PHE A 151 -0.97 4.57 -14.64
CA PHE A 151 -0.35 5.68 -13.91
C PHE A 151 1.16 5.47 -13.67
N SER A 152 1.80 4.61 -14.46
CA SER A 152 3.25 4.44 -14.41
C SER A 152 3.93 5.68 -14.97
N THR A 153 4.96 6.16 -14.27
CA THR A 153 5.79 7.30 -14.69
C THR A 153 7.11 6.87 -15.34
N ALA A 154 7.22 5.58 -15.67
CA ALA A 154 8.44 5.01 -16.24
C ALA A 154 8.58 5.38 -17.72
N PRO A 155 9.80 5.57 -18.25
CA PRO A 155 10.00 5.86 -19.67
C PRO A 155 9.65 4.66 -20.58
N VAL A 156 9.62 3.44 -20.05
CA VAL A 156 9.25 2.21 -20.77
C VAL A 156 8.26 1.44 -19.92
N HIS A 157 7.11 1.10 -20.52
CA HIS A 157 6.01 0.44 -19.84
C HIS A 157 5.92 -1.03 -20.22
N GLN A 158 5.52 -1.85 -19.25
CA GLN A 158 5.07 -3.21 -19.58
C GLN A 158 3.56 -3.21 -19.83
N SER A 159 3.13 -4.11 -20.70
CA SER A 159 1.74 -4.33 -21.07
C SER A 159 0.98 -5.01 -19.94
N GLY A 160 0.63 -4.27 -18.88
CA GLY A 160 -0.34 -4.72 -17.88
C GLY A 160 -0.03 -6.02 -17.13
N GLU A 161 -1.01 -6.52 -16.40
CA GLU A 161 -0.97 -7.87 -15.83
C GLU A 161 -1.30 -8.90 -16.91
N THR A 162 -0.28 -9.62 -17.37
CA THR A 162 -0.45 -10.75 -18.29
C THR A 162 -0.22 -12.08 -17.57
N LYS A 163 -0.80 -13.15 -18.12
CA LYS A 163 -0.48 -14.53 -17.72
C LYS A 163 0.88 -15.00 -18.26
N ILE A 164 1.57 -14.17 -19.04
CA ILE A 164 2.84 -14.53 -19.69
C ILE A 164 3.95 -14.39 -18.65
N THR A 165 4.60 -15.50 -18.34
CA THR A 165 5.70 -15.54 -17.36
C THR A 165 7.06 -15.51 -18.06
N TYR A 166 8.09 -15.04 -17.35
CA TYR A 166 9.47 -15.10 -17.82
C TYR A 166 9.89 -16.54 -18.21
N ALA A 167 9.46 -17.56 -17.44
CA ALA A 167 9.77 -18.96 -17.75
C ALA A 167 9.19 -19.39 -19.12
N SER A 168 7.97 -18.94 -19.44
CA SER A 168 7.34 -19.19 -20.74
C SER A 168 8.09 -18.49 -21.87
N ILE A 169 8.42 -17.20 -21.68
CA ILE A 169 9.19 -16.39 -22.63
C ILE A 169 10.56 -17.01 -22.88
N SER A 170 11.29 -17.35 -21.82
CA SER A 170 12.62 -17.97 -21.90
C SER A 170 12.58 -19.29 -22.68
N ARG A 171 11.55 -20.12 -22.45
CA ARG A 171 11.34 -21.35 -23.24
C ARG A 171 11.11 -21.05 -24.72
N TRP A 172 10.25 -20.09 -25.06
CA TRP A 172 9.98 -19.72 -26.45
C TRP A 172 11.23 -19.19 -27.15
N LEU A 173 11.96 -18.28 -26.51
CA LEU A 173 13.20 -17.71 -27.03
C LEU A 173 14.27 -18.78 -27.24
N LYS A 174 14.39 -19.75 -26.30
CA LYS A 174 15.31 -20.87 -26.42
C LYS A 174 14.98 -21.77 -27.61
N VAL A 175 13.71 -22.14 -27.77
CA VAL A 175 13.27 -22.94 -28.93
C VAL A 175 13.56 -22.18 -30.24
N TYR A 176 13.32 -20.87 -30.26
CA TYR A 176 13.62 -20.03 -31.42
C TYR A 176 15.12 -19.98 -31.76
N SER A 177 15.99 -19.75 -30.79
CA SER A 177 17.43 -19.71 -31.01
C SER A 177 17.98 -21.06 -31.48
N ASP A 178 17.56 -22.15 -30.82
CA ASP A 178 18.03 -23.51 -31.13
C ASP A 178 17.55 -23.96 -32.52
N TRP A 179 16.29 -23.66 -32.86
CA TRP A 179 15.71 -23.97 -34.18
C TRP A 179 16.41 -23.20 -35.29
N THR A 180 16.58 -21.88 -35.12
CA THR A 180 17.23 -21.03 -36.13
C THR A 180 18.65 -21.50 -36.42
N ARG A 181 19.41 -21.83 -35.36
CA ARG A 181 20.75 -22.42 -35.49
C ARG A 181 20.72 -23.78 -36.19
N SER A 182 19.80 -24.65 -35.80
CA SER A 182 19.70 -26.00 -36.38
C SER A 182 19.28 -25.97 -37.84
N LYS A 183 18.39 -25.05 -38.22
CA LYS A 183 17.90 -24.89 -39.59
C LYS A 183 18.96 -24.30 -40.51
N ALA A 184 19.80 -23.38 -40.00
CA ALA A 184 20.96 -22.87 -40.72
C ALA A 184 21.99 -23.98 -41.05
N LEU A 185 22.23 -24.90 -40.11
CA LEU A 185 23.14 -26.04 -40.30
C LEU A 185 22.52 -27.17 -41.13
N ARG A 186 21.21 -27.41 -40.97
CA ARG A 186 20.44 -28.47 -41.61
C ARG A 186 19.16 -27.90 -42.24
N PRO A 187 19.24 -27.34 -43.46
CA PRO A 187 18.09 -26.69 -44.11
C PRO A 187 16.88 -27.62 -44.33
N LYS A 188 17.10 -28.93 -44.48
CA LYS A 188 16.04 -29.92 -44.67
C LYS A 188 15.49 -30.53 -43.37
N LEU A 189 15.99 -30.12 -42.19
CA LEU A 189 15.53 -30.62 -40.89
C LEU A 189 14.03 -30.37 -40.71
N ALA A 190 13.27 -31.41 -40.41
CA ALA A 190 11.85 -31.29 -40.11
C ALA A 190 11.62 -30.87 -38.65
N MET A 191 10.54 -30.13 -38.39
CA MET A 191 10.23 -29.66 -37.03
C MET A 191 10.02 -30.82 -36.04
N TRP A 192 9.36 -31.91 -36.47
CA TRP A 192 9.15 -33.07 -35.61
C TRP A 192 10.45 -33.80 -35.24
N GLU A 193 11.45 -33.82 -36.13
CA GLU A 193 12.78 -34.40 -35.86
C GLU A 193 13.51 -33.55 -34.81
N PHE A 194 13.49 -32.22 -34.99
CA PHE A 194 14.05 -31.28 -34.02
C PHE A 194 13.39 -31.41 -32.64
N ALA A 195 12.06 -31.54 -32.59
CA ALA A 195 11.33 -31.72 -31.34
C ALA A 195 11.79 -32.96 -30.55
N LEU A 196 12.09 -34.06 -31.25
CA LEU A 196 12.61 -35.28 -30.66
C LEU A 196 14.04 -35.11 -30.13
N GLU A 197 14.93 -34.53 -30.95
CA GLU A 197 16.33 -34.28 -30.60
C GLU A 197 16.46 -33.39 -29.35
N HIS A 198 15.65 -32.33 -29.29
CA HIS A 198 15.65 -31.35 -28.20
C HIS A 198 14.72 -31.72 -27.03
N LYS A 199 14.08 -32.89 -27.07
CA LYS A 199 13.20 -33.42 -26.02
C LYS A 199 12.08 -32.47 -25.60
N LEU A 200 11.48 -31.76 -26.56
CA LEU A 200 10.44 -30.77 -26.29
C LEU A 200 9.12 -31.39 -25.79
N CYS A 201 8.88 -32.66 -26.15
CA CYS A 201 7.81 -33.51 -25.65
C CYS A 201 8.43 -34.76 -24.99
N PRO A 202 8.74 -34.74 -23.68
CA PRO A 202 9.47 -35.82 -23.02
C PRO A 202 8.85 -37.22 -23.17
N GLU A 203 7.52 -37.30 -23.20
CA GLU A 203 6.77 -38.54 -23.39
C GLU A 203 7.01 -39.15 -24.78
N LEU A 204 6.74 -38.37 -25.83
CA LEU A 204 6.96 -38.80 -27.22
C LEU A 204 8.44 -39.02 -27.54
N SER A 205 9.33 -38.20 -26.97
CA SER A 205 10.79 -38.38 -27.11
C SER A 205 11.28 -39.67 -26.47
N ARG A 206 10.65 -40.15 -25.39
CA ARG A 206 10.97 -41.45 -24.78
C ARG A 206 10.44 -42.59 -25.63
N GLN A 207 9.23 -42.45 -26.16
CA GLN A 207 8.55 -43.51 -26.92
C GLN A 207 9.16 -43.71 -28.32
N TYR A 208 9.53 -42.64 -29.00
CA TYR A 208 9.98 -42.67 -30.39
C TYR A 208 11.44 -42.24 -30.58
N GLY A 209 12.20 -42.12 -29.48
CA GLY A 209 13.65 -41.91 -29.56
C GLY A 209 14.37 -43.11 -30.19
N GLY A 210 15.52 -42.86 -30.83
CA GLY A 210 16.40 -43.93 -31.32
C GLY A 210 16.05 -44.54 -32.67
N GLY A 211 15.33 -43.83 -33.55
CA GLY A 211 15.11 -44.23 -34.95
C GLY A 211 13.81 -45.01 -35.21
N VAL A 212 12.88 -45.03 -34.24
CA VAL A 212 11.55 -45.60 -34.41
C VAL A 212 10.71 -44.73 -35.36
N ILE A 213 9.92 -45.36 -36.24
CA ILE A 213 9.01 -44.64 -37.15
C ILE A 213 7.90 -43.98 -36.32
N VAL A 214 7.90 -42.65 -36.28
CA VAL A 214 6.86 -41.85 -35.64
C VAL A 214 5.60 -41.87 -36.51
N PRO A 215 4.41 -42.22 -35.99
CA PRO A 215 3.18 -42.17 -36.77
C PRO A 215 2.72 -40.72 -37.05
N PRO A 216 1.89 -40.50 -38.09
CA PRO A 216 1.48 -39.16 -38.51
C PRO A 216 0.84 -38.25 -37.42
N PRO A 217 -0.06 -38.72 -36.53
CA PRO A 217 -0.65 -37.84 -35.52
C PRO A 217 0.37 -37.37 -34.47
N GLU A 218 1.34 -38.19 -34.11
CA GLU A 218 2.41 -37.85 -33.18
C GLU A 218 3.42 -36.90 -33.84
N ARG A 219 3.70 -37.06 -35.14
CA ARG A 219 4.50 -36.07 -35.90
C ARG A 219 3.87 -34.69 -35.88
N ARG A 220 2.54 -34.59 -35.96
CA ARG A 220 1.82 -33.32 -35.87
C ARG A 220 1.98 -32.71 -34.47
N THR A 221 1.85 -33.51 -33.43
CA THR A 221 2.03 -33.05 -32.04
C THR A 221 3.45 -32.55 -31.78
N LEU A 222 4.46 -33.29 -32.24
CA LEU A 222 5.87 -32.88 -32.18
C LEU A 222 6.12 -31.60 -32.99
N THR A 223 5.54 -31.48 -34.18
CA THR A 223 5.63 -30.26 -35.00
C THR A 223 5.04 -29.07 -34.27
N ASN A 224 3.85 -29.22 -33.67
CA ASN A 224 3.19 -28.16 -32.90
C ASN A 224 4.03 -27.70 -31.69
N SER A 225 4.70 -28.64 -31.02
CA SER A 225 5.59 -28.34 -29.89
C SER A 225 6.77 -27.42 -30.25
N VAL A 226 7.07 -27.29 -31.55
CA VAL A 226 8.06 -26.37 -32.10
C VAL A 226 7.39 -25.16 -32.72
N SER A 227 6.38 -25.34 -33.56
CA SER A 227 5.73 -24.24 -34.29
C SER A 227 5.09 -23.22 -33.36
N ASP A 228 4.46 -23.67 -32.27
CA ASP A 228 3.71 -22.78 -31.38
C ASP A 228 4.67 -21.86 -30.60
N PRO A 229 5.73 -22.36 -29.93
CA PRO A 229 6.76 -21.50 -29.35
C PRO A 229 7.45 -20.58 -30.36
N LEU A 230 7.68 -21.02 -31.60
CA LEU A 230 8.30 -20.19 -32.63
C LEU A 230 7.40 -19.00 -33.01
N LYS A 231 6.10 -19.25 -33.21
CA LYS A 231 5.13 -18.18 -33.50
C LYS A 231 5.05 -17.18 -32.35
N LEU A 232 4.93 -17.67 -31.12
CA LEU A 232 4.89 -16.83 -29.94
C LEU A 232 6.17 -16.01 -29.76
N ALA A 233 7.35 -16.62 -29.96
CA ALA A 233 8.63 -15.91 -29.90
C ALA A 233 8.73 -14.79 -30.94
N ARG A 234 8.33 -15.04 -32.20
CA ARG A 234 8.37 -14.02 -33.26
C ARG A 234 7.44 -12.85 -32.97
N ARG A 235 6.20 -13.13 -32.54
CA ARG A 235 5.24 -12.08 -32.14
C ARG A 235 5.76 -11.28 -30.96
N LEU A 236 6.29 -11.97 -29.95
CA LEU A 236 6.90 -11.33 -28.79
C LEU A 236 8.06 -10.42 -29.18
N MET A 237 8.97 -10.88 -30.05
CA MET A 237 10.10 -10.08 -30.53
C MET A 237 9.63 -8.85 -31.33
N ALA A 238 8.63 -9.00 -32.20
CA ALA A 238 8.11 -7.90 -33.00
C ALA A 238 7.46 -6.82 -32.11
N ASN A 239 6.51 -7.22 -31.25
CA ASN A 239 5.88 -6.30 -30.30
C ASN A 239 6.89 -5.64 -29.34
N ALA A 240 7.87 -6.41 -28.83
CA ALA A 240 8.92 -5.87 -27.97
C ALA A 240 9.79 -4.82 -28.70
N THR A 241 10.02 -5.01 -29.99
CA THR A 241 10.77 -4.05 -30.82
C THR A 241 10.03 -2.72 -30.95
N GLU A 242 8.70 -2.75 -30.94
CA GLU A 242 7.84 -1.56 -30.91
C GLU A 242 7.57 -1.02 -29.49
N GLY A 243 8.20 -1.60 -28.46
CA GLY A 243 8.06 -1.17 -27.07
C GLY A 243 6.81 -1.72 -26.35
N VAL A 244 6.10 -2.68 -26.94
CA VAL A 244 4.93 -3.35 -26.33
C VAL A 244 5.35 -4.71 -25.78
N PHE A 245 5.51 -4.83 -24.45
CA PHE A 245 6.00 -6.06 -23.83
C PHE A 245 5.38 -6.34 -22.45
N PRO A 246 4.96 -7.57 -22.11
CA PRO A 246 4.93 -8.75 -22.98
C PRO A 246 3.64 -8.79 -23.81
N SER A 247 3.76 -8.86 -25.14
CA SER A 247 2.61 -9.13 -26.03
C SER A 247 2.94 -10.21 -27.05
N THR A 248 1.99 -11.12 -27.27
CA THR A 248 2.05 -12.16 -28.31
C THR A 248 0.95 -11.97 -29.34
N ASP A 249 0.40 -10.76 -29.43
CA ASP A 249 -0.63 -10.41 -30.42
C ASP A 249 -0.07 -10.48 -31.83
N ASP A 250 -0.97 -10.62 -32.80
CA ASP A 250 -0.62 -10.69 -34.20
C ASP A 250 0.04 -9.38 -34.66
N HIS A 251 1.25 -9.51 -35.22
CA HIS A 251 2.05 -8.37 -35.68
C HIS A 251 2.25 -8.45 -37.20
N PRO A 252 2.07 -7.34 -37.96
CA PRO A 252 2.19 -7.34 -39.43
C PRO A 252 3.47 -8.00 -39.96
N TRP A 253 4.62 -7.67 -39.36
CA TRP A 253 5.92 -8.25 -39.76
C TRP A 253 5.97 -9.78 -39.70
N VAL A 254 5.27 -10.40 -38.75
CA VAL A 254 5.23 -11.85 -38.60
C VAL A 254 4.29 -12.46 -39.62
N ILE A 255 3.13 -11.85 -39.86
CA ILE A 255 2.14 -12.28 -40.84
C ILE A 255 2.74 -12.23 -42.25
N ASP A 256 3.42 -11.13 -42.59
CA ASP A 256 3.99 -10.92 -43.92
C ASP A 256 5.18 -11.85 -44.16
N HIS A 257 6.01 -12.09 -43.14
CA HIS A 257 7.05 -13.12 -43.20
C HIS A 257 6.47 -14.52 -43.44
N GLU A 258 5.38 -14.89 -42.76
CA GLU A 258 4.75 -16.20 -42.97
C GLU A 258 4.16 -16.35 -44.37
N LYS A 259 3.55 -15.29 -44.92
CA LYS A 259 3.04 -15.26 -46.30
C LYS A 259 4.16 -15.39 -47.34
N ASN A 260 5.24 -14.63 -47.19
CA ASN A 260 6.37 -14.63 -48.13
C ASN A 260 7.13 -15.97 -48.12
N SER A 261 7.25 -16.59 -46.93
CA SER A 261 7.83 -17.94 -46.81
C SER A 261 6.94 -19.04 -47.42
N ALA A 262 5.63 -18.82 -47.54
CA ALA A 262 4.69 -19.74 -48.18
C ALA A 262 4.63 -19.56 -49.71
N THR A 263 4.96 -18.38 -50.23
CA THR A 263 5.03 -18.08 -51.67
C THR A 263 6.42 -18.33 -52.28
N GLY A 264 7.43 -18.66 -51.46
CA GLY A 264 8.79 -18.97 -51.91
C GLY A 264 9.68 -17.74 -52.16
N GLU A 265 9.26 -16.57 -51.72
CA GLU A 265 10.04 -15.33 -51.78
C GLU A 265 10.73 -15.06 -50.43
N ASP A 266 11.71 -15.88 -50.06
CA ASP A 266 12.58 -15.56 -48.92
C ASP A 266 13.53 -14.42 -49.33
N MET A 267 13.07 -13.17 -49.18
CA MET A 267 13.96 -12.01 -49.23
C MET A 267 14.78 -11.95 -47.94
N PHE A 268 16.06 -12.29 -48.10
CA PHE A 268 17.13 -12.10 -47.14
C PHE A 268 17.05 -10.74 -46.46
N PHE A 269 17.32 -10.75 -45.14
CA PHE A 269 17.79 -9.60 -44.40
C PHE A 269 18.82 -8.82 -45.22
N ASN A 270 18.42 -7.64 -45.68
CA ASN A 270 19.31 -6.68 -46.30
C ASN A 270 20.39 -6.34 -45.26
N ARG A 271 21.64 -6.70 -45.54
CA ARG A 271 22.78 -6.27 -44.72
C ARG A 271 22.89 -4.74 -44.84
N PRO A 272 23.00 -3.99 -43.75
CA PRO A 272 23.42 -2.60 -43.85
C PRO A 272 24.91 -2.55 -44.22
N ASN A 273 25.22 -1.64 -45.15
CA ASN A 273 26.58 -1.15 -45.42
C ASN A 273 27.12 -0.36 -44.23
#